data_AF-A0A2N9NDJ1-F1
#
_entry.id   AF-A0A2N9NDJ1-F1
#
_cell.length_a   1.000
_cell.length_b   1.000
_cell.length_c   1.000
_cell.angle_alpha   90.00
_cell.angle_beta   90.00
_cell.angle_gamma   90.00
#
_symmetry.space_group_name_H-M   'P 1'
#
loop_
_entity.id
_entity.type
_entity.pdbx_description
1 polymer ?
#
loop_
_entity_poly.entity_id
_entity_poly.type
_entity_poly.pdbx_seq_one_letter_code
_entity_poly.pdbx_strand_id
1 'polypeptide(L)'
;MLLDDDKWLDSFYRECGREITLAYTTLNQMKNWAMVVAAAAISGLSFSSSAQQNQYPNIPMFVGTVIVYVFVLRFYIRAILCYTNLLKWNKLQSDCLSLKLMQPARNKILLTADELRKQLAEDINFHYYEFLPTVGRKTQLLANLKLGFILLFALAIFFLIWGIVGLWSSHLVRGLTVFAIGNSVLEMYDFFSSRNFDDVNAWKRRRAKGKEYGVFPVPQTRSFFIYGWVANITVSLVVATWPTLWLKIVSFLCSR
;
A
#
# COMPACT_ATOMS: atom_id res chain seq x y z
N MET A 1 40.39 -11.43 -15.77
CA MET A 1 39.23 -11.50 -14.84
C MET A 1 38.60 -10.13 -14.60
N LEU A 2 39.35 -9.06 -14.30
CA LEU A 2 38.80 -7.71 -14.07
C LEU A 2 38.00 -7.09 -15.24
N LEU A 3 38.34 -7.39 -16.50
CA LEU A 3 37.65 -6.86 -17.69
C LEU A 3 36.22 -7.38 -17.87
N ASP A 4 35.92 -8.60 -17.40
CA ASP A 4 34.57 -9.15 -17.45
C ASP A 4 33.70 -8.57 -16.32
N ASP A 5 34.29 -8.35 -15.15
CA ASP A 5 33.63 -7.71 -14.01
C ASP A 5 33.21 -6.26 -14.34
N ASP A 6 34.06 -5.50 -15.05
CA ASP A 6 33.76 -4.11 -15.44
C ASP A 6 32.64 -4.01 -16.48
N LYS A 7 32.61 -4.92 -17.46
CA LYS A 7 31.52 -4.97 -18.47
C LYS A 7 30.20 -5.41 -17.85
N TRP A 8 30.26 -6.37 -16.94
CA TRP A 8 29.09 -6.82 -16.18
C TRP A 8 28.54 -5.67 -15.32
N LEU A 9 29.40 -4.94 -14.62
CA LEU A 9 29.01 -3.80 -13.78
C LEU A 9 28.39 -2.66 -14.60
N ASP A 10 28.93 -2.34 -15.78
CA ASP A 10 28.34 -1.32 -16.66
C ASP A 10 26.94 -1.74 -17.15
N SER A 11 26.78 -3.02 -17.50
CA SER A 11 25.49 -3.56 -17.92
C SER A 11 24.47 -3.54 -16.77
N PHE A 12 24.87 -3.95 -15.58
CA PHE A 12 24.04 -3.94 -14.37
C PHE A 12 23.66 -2.52 -13.94
N TYR A 13 24.58 -1.56 -14.06
CA TYR A 13 24.32 -0.15 -13.81
C TYR A 13 23.26 0.43 -14.76
N ARG A 14 23.35 0.12 -16.06
CA ARG A 14 22.33 0.53 -17.05
C ARG A 14 20.97 -0.07 -16.74
N GLU A 15 20.94 -1.34 -16.34
CA GLU A 15 19.72 -2.04 -15.95
C GLU A 15 19.07 -1.39 -14.71
N CYS A 16 19.86 -1.05 -13.69
CA CYS A 16 19.37 -0.29 -12.53
C CYS A 16 18.75 1.04 -12.96
N GLY A 17 19.38 1.78 -13.88
CA GLY A 17 18.84 3.03 -14.41
C GLY A 17 17.49 2.85 -15.11
N ARG A 18 17.33 1.79 -15.92
CA ARG A 18 16.07 1.43 -16.59
C ARG A 18 14.95 1.15 -15.58
N GLU A 19 15.25 0.33 -14.57
CA GLU A 19 14.29 -0.05 -13.53
C GLU A 19 13.90 1.12 -12.60
N ILE A 20 14.81 2.07 -12.35
CA ILE A 20 14.50 3.32 -11.63
C ILE A 20 13.46 4.14 -12.38
N THR A 21 13.65 4.33 -13.70
CA THR A 21 12.68 5.07 -14.52
C THR A 21 11.32 4.36 -14.54
N LEU A 22 11.30 3.04 -14.64
CA LEU A 22 10.06 2.25 -14.57
C LEU A 22 9.36 2.37 -13.21
N ALA A 23 10.10 2.26 -12.11
CA ALA A 23 9.56 2.41 -10.77
C ALA A 23 9.03 3.83 -10.51
N TYR A 24 9.70 4.86 -11.03
CA TYR A 24 9.27 6.24 -10.91
C TYR A 24 8.00 6.54 -11.71
N THR A 25 7.95 6.08 -12.97
CA THR A 25 6.75 6.26 -13.83
C THR A 25 5.53 5.55 -13.25
N THR A 26 5.69 4.31 -12.77
CA THR A 26 4.62 3.57 -12.10
C THR A 26 4.17 4.23 -10.80
N LEU A 27 5.10 4.75 -9.99
CA LEU A 27 4.76 5.51 -8.78
C LEU A 27 3.91 6.76 -9.10
N ASN A 28 4.29 7.52 -10.14
CA ASN A 28 3.54 8.70 -10.57
C ASN A 28 2.16 8.31 -11.13
N GLN A 29 2.07 7.23 -11.92
CA GLN A 29 0.78 6.72 -12.39
C GLN A 29 -0.15 6.36 -11.24
N MET A 30 0.34 5.67 -10.20
CA MET A 30 -0.48 5.30 -9.03
C MET A 30 -0.99 6.52 -8.27
N LYS A 31 -0.16 7.55 -8.12
CA LYS A 31 -0.58 8.83 -7.50
C LYS A 31 -1.61 9.56 -8.34
N ASN A 32 -1.40 9.63 -9.66
CA ASN A 32 -2.34 10.27 -10.57
C ASN A 32 -3.71 9.57 -10.55
N TRP A 33 -3.73 8.22 -10.57
CA TRP A 33 -4.98 7.47 -10.43
C TRP A 33 -5.67 7.72 -9.10
N ALA A 34 -4.93 7.77 -7.98
CA ALA A 34 -5.49 8.10 -6.68
C ALA A 34 -6.11 9.51 -6.67
N MET A 35 -5.46 10.50 -7.28
CA MET A 35 -5.99 11.85 -7.42
C MET A 35 -7.22 11.90 -8.32
N VAL A 36 -7.23 11.19 -9.46
CA VAL A 36 -8.38 11.14 -10.37
C VAL A 36 -9.59 10.51 -9.67
N VAL A 37 -9.40 9.43 -8.92
CA VAL A 37 -10.49 8.79 -8.17
C VAL A 37 -11.01 9.71 -7.07
N ALA A 38 -10.13 10.40 -6.34
CA ALA A 38 -10.54 11.37 -5.34
C ALA A 38 -11.24 12.60 -5.96
N ALA A 39 -10.75 13.11 -7.08
CA ALA A 39 -11.37 14.21 -7.81
C ALA A 39 -12.74 13.81 -8.35
N ALA A 40 -12.87 12.62 -8.95
CA ALA A 40 -14.15 12.07 -9.39
C ALA A 40 -15.13 11.93 -8.23
N ALA A 41 -14.65 11.60 -7.02
CA ALA A 41 -15.47 11.59 -5.82
C ALA A 41 -16.00 12.97 -5.47
N ILE A 42 -15.11 13.97 -5.44
CA ILE A 42 -15.43 15.36 -5.05
C ILE A 42 -16.34 16.00 -6.10
N SER A 43 -16.02 15.86 -7.38
CA SER A 43 -16.89 16.30 -8.47
C SER A 43 -18.22 15.54 -8.45
N GLY A 44 -18.18 14.26 -8.08
CA GLY A 44 -19.34 13.41 -7.87
C GLY A 44 -20.17 13.73 -6.63
N LEU A 45 -19.68 14.54 -5.69
CA LEU A 45 -20.52 15.10 -4.64
C LEU A 45 -21.64 16.00 -5.22
N SER A 46 -21.61 16.30 -6.53
CA SER A 46 -22.70 16.94 -7.28
C SER A 46 -23.67 15.97 -7.99
N PHE A 47 -23.60 14.65 -7.78
CA PHE A 47 -24.44 13.64 -8.48
C PHE A 47 -25.96 13.67 -8.16
N SER A 48 -26.49 14.73 -7.57
CA SER A 48 -27.94 14.91 -7.41
C SER A 48 -28.46 16.12 -8.20
N SER A 49 -29.48 15.88 -9.01
CA SER A 49 -30.17 16.90 -9.82
C SER A 49 -30.98 17.90 -8.99
N SER A 50 -31.15 17.65 -7.69
CA SER A 50 -31.97 18.46 -6.78
C SER A 50 -31.08 19.30 -5.87
N ALA A 51 -31.21 20.64 -5.91
CA ALA A 51 -30.42 21.58 -5.11
C ALA A 51 -30.50 21.32 -3.57
N GLN A 52 -31.58 20.70 -3.09
CA GLN A 52 -31.76 20.30 -1.68
C GLN A 52 -31.14 18.93 -1.32
N GLN A 53 -30.87 18.04 -2.29
CA GLN A 53 -30.20 16.75 -2.08
C GLN A 53 -28.68 16.79 -2.34
N ASN A 54 -28.17 17.95 -2.78
CA ASN A 54 -26.74 18.24 -2.98
C ASN A 54 -26.00 18.64 -1.70
N GLN A 55 -26.69 18.69 -0.55
CA GLN A 55 -26.05 18.96 0.73
C GLN A 55 -25.58 17.65 1.36
N TYR A 56 -24.26 17.53 1.54
CA TYR A 56 -23.68 16.47 2.35
C TYR A 56 -24.06 16.70 3.82
N PRO A 57 -24.45 15.66 4.60
CA PRO A 57 -24.34 14.23 4.30
C PRO A 57 -25.60 13.60 3.68
N ASN A 58 -25.44 12.90 2.55
CA ASN A 58 -26.46 12.10 1.89
C ASN A 58 -25.95 10.66 1.63
N ILE A 59 -26.85 9.68 1.62
CA ILE A 59 -26.54 8.24 1.49
C ILE A 59 -25.70 7.91 0.23
N PRO A 60 -26.07 8.31 -1.01
CA PRO A 60 -25.28 8.01 -2.21
C PRO A 60 -23.89 8.64 -2.17
N MET A 61 -23.75 9.87 -1.64
CA MET A 61 -22.47 10.54 -1.49
C MET A 61 -21.58 9.85 -0.45
N PHE A 62 -22.19 9.31 0.62
CA PHE A 62 -21.48 8.51 1.61
C PHE A 62 -20.96 7.19 1.02
N VAL A 63 -21.77 6.49 0.22
CA VAL A 63 -21.34 5.28 -0.52
C VAL A 63 -20.14 5.60 -1.41
N GLY A 64 -20.21 6.69 -2.18
CA GLY A 64 -19.09 7.15 -3.02
C GLY A 64 -17.83 7.42 -2.20
N THR A 65 -17.97 8.05 -1.04
CA THR A 65 -16.85 8.34 -0.13
C THR A 65 -16.19 7.06 0.40
N VAL A 66 -16.98 6.05 0.75
CA VAL A 66 -16.48 4.73 1.19
C VAL A 66 -15.71 4.02 0.07
N ILE A 67 -16.25 4.02 -1.16
CA ILE A 67 -15.58 3.45 -2.33
C ILE A 67 -14.23 4.15 -2.56
N VAL A 68 -14.22 5.47 -2.51
CA VAL A 68 -13.02 6.28 -2.75
C VAL A 68 -11.99 6.05 -1.68
N TYR A 69 -12.39 5.96 -0.42
CA TYR A 69 -11.50 5.59 0.67
C TYR A 69 -10.82 4.22 0.44
N VAL A 70 -11.60 3.21 0.05
CA VAL A 70 -11.08 1.86 -0.25
C VAL A 70 -10.07 1.90 -1.40
N PHE A 71 -10.37 2.65 -2.47
CA PHE A 71 -9.43 2.82 -3.58
C PHE A 71 -8.17 3.58 -3.18
N VAL A 72 -8.30 4.70 -2.48
CA VAL A 72 -7.16 5.51 -2.00
C VAL A 72 -6.26 4.66 -1.12
N LEU A 73 -6.83 3.85 -0.23
CA LEU A 73 -6.07 2.91 0.61
C LEU A 73 -5.30 1.89 -0.24
N ARG A 74 -5.95 1.30 -1.24
CA ARG A 74 -5.31 0.31 -2.12
C ARG A 74 -4.20 0.93 -2.98
N PHE A 75 -4.43 2.11 -3.53
CA PHE A 75 -3.41 2.86 -4.27
C PHE A 75 -2.24 3.27 -3.37
N TYR A 76 -2.52 3.63 -2.12
CA TYR A 76 -1.49 3.97 -1.14
C TYR A 76 -0.56 2.79 -0.85
N ILE A 77 -1.09 1.60 -0.52
CA ILE A 77 -0.26 0.40 -0.24
C ILE A 77 0.55 0.00 -1.47
N ARG A 78 -0.04 0.04 -2.67
CA ARG A 78 0.68 -0.22 -3.92
C ARG A 78 1.76 0.82 -4.21
N ALA A 79 1.50 2.09 -3.94
CA ALA A 79 2.50 3.14 -4.08
C ALA A 79 3.69 2.94 -3.12
N ILE A 80 3.49 2.35 -1.93
CA ILE A 80 4.60 1.98 -1.04
C ILE A 80 5.50 0.91 -1.70
N LEU A 81 4.91 -0.08 -2.38
CA LEU A 81 5.67 -1.09 -3.11
C LEU A 81 6.51 -0.46 -4.24
N CYS A 82 5.91 0.45 -5.02
CA CYS A 82 6.65 1.17 -6.08
C CYS A 82 7.77 2.03 -5.50
N TYR A 83 7.51 2.73 -4.39
CA TYR A 83 8.51 3.58 -3.73
C TYR A 83 9.66 2.77 -3.14
N THR A 84 9.37 1.63 -2.49
CA THR A 84 10.42 0.73 -1.99
C THR A 84 11.23 0.13 -3.12
N ASN A 85 10.60 -0.24 -4.24
CA ASN A 85 11.32 -0.70 -5.43
C ASN A 85 12.27 0.38 -5.97
N LEU A 86 11.79 1.62 -6.08
CA LEU A 86 12.60 2.77 -6.51
C LEU A 86 13.84 2.97 -5.60
N LEU A 87 13.67 2.91 -4.29
CA LEU A 87 14.77 3.07 -3.34
C LEU A 87 15.80 1.95 -3.42
N LYS A 88 15.39 0.71 -3.72
CA LYS A 88 16.29 -0.43 -3.89
C LYS A 88 17.19 -0.23 -5.11
N TRP A 89 16.59 0.10 -6.26
CA TRP A 89 17.36 0.32 -7.48
C TRP A 89 18.27 1.54 -7.37
N ASN A 90 17.83 2.62 -6.74
CA ASN A 90 18.68 3.78 -6.45
C ASN A 90 19.87 3.42 -5.56
N LYS A 91 19.68 2.54 -4.56
CA LYS A 91 20.77 2.05 -3.70
C LYS A 91 21.78 1.24 -4.51
N LEU A 92 21.31 0.25 -5.27
CA LEU A 92 22.17 -0.58 -6.14
C LEU A 92 22.95 0.24 -7.17
N GLN A 93 22.29 1.23 -7.79
CA GLN A 93 22.95 2.15 -8.72
C GLN A 93 24.03 2.98 -8.01
N SER A 94 23.72 3.51 -6.82
CA SER A 94 24.69 4.25 -6.01
C SER A 94 25.90 3.41 -5.64
N ASP A 95 25.70 2.14 -5.29
CA ASP A 95 26.80 1.25 -4.91
C ASP A 95 27.70 0.90 -6.10
N CYS A 96 27.11 0.68 -7.28
CA CYS A 96 27.86 0.49 -8.53
C CYS A 96 28.70 1.73 -8.87
N LEU A 97 28.13 2.92 -8.68
CA LEU A 97 28.79 4.19 -8.95
C LEU A 97 29.92 4.47 -7.95
N SER A 98 29.71 4.17 -6.66
CA SER A 98 30.75 4.26 -5.63
C SER A 98 31.92 3.31 -5.92
N LEU A 99 31.66 2.11 -6.43
CA LEU A 99 32.69 1.16 -6.85
C LEU A 99 33.49 1.68 -8.05
N LYS A 100 32.81 2.19 -9.08
CA LYS A 100 33.42 2.64 -10.34
C LYS A 100 34.18 3.96 -10.19
N LEU A 101 33.71 4.87 -9.34
CA LEU A 101 34.32 6.19 -9.15
C LEU A 101 35.33 6.22 -8.00
N MET A 102 35.41 5.19 -7.15
CA MET A 102 36.15 5.20 -5.86
C MET A 102 35.88 6.48 -5.02
N GLN A 103 34.75 7.15 -5.25
CA GLN A 103 34.43 8.42 -4.64
C GLN A 103 33.42 8.20 -3.51
N PRO A 104 33.67 8.81 -2.34
CA PRO A 104 32.74 8.72 -1.23
C PRO A 104 31.42 9.36 -1.63
N ALA A 105 30.32 8.62 -1.48
CA ALA A 105 29.05 9.27 -1.22
C ALA A 105 29.28 10.20 -0.02
N ARG A 106 29.07 11.51 -0.22
CA ARG A 106 29.24 12.61 0.75
C ARG A 106 29.08 12.10 2.20
N ASN A 107 30.13 12.26 3.02
CA ASN A 107 30.21 11.91 4.45
C ASN A 107 30.35 10.41 4.85
N LYS A 108 30.89 9.52 3.99
CA LYS A 108 31.32 8.17 4.42
C LYS A 108 32.83 8.03 4.48
N ILE A 109 33.30 7.25 5.47
CA ILE A 109 34.68 6.79 5.62
C ILE A 109 35.12 6.14 4.29
N LEU A 110 36.33 6.44 3.83
CA LEU A 110 36.93 5.83 2.64
C LEU A 110 37.01 4.31 2.85
N LEU A 111 36.04 3.59 2.29
CA LEU A 111 36.04 2.14 2.26
C LEU A 111 37.06 1.69 1.20
N THR A 112 37.81 0.64 1.52
CA THR A 112 38.75 0.03 0.59
C THR A 112 37.98 -0.58 -0.59
N ALA A 113 38.59 -0.68 -1.78
CA ALA A 113 37.95 -1.25 -2.97
C ALA A 113 37.35 -2.66 -2.71
N ASP A 114 38.01 -3.47 -1.89
CA ASP A 114 37.53 -4.80 -1.48
C ASP A 114 36.30 -4.75 -0.55
N GLU A 115 36.21 -3.73 0.30
CA GLU A 115 35.07 -3.53 1.19
C GLU A 115 33.84 -3.06 0.40
N LEU A 116 34.04 -2.19 -0.59
CA LEU A 116 32.99 -1.77 -1.53
C LEU A 116 32.48 -2.94 -2.37
N ARG A 117 33.37 -3.84 -2.82
CA ARG A 117 32.98 -5.07 -3.53
C ARG A 117 32.13 -5.99 -2.66
N LYS A 118 32.54 -6.21 -1.40
CA LYS A 118 31.77 -7.01 -0.44
C LYS A 118 30.41 -6.39 -0.16
N GLN A 119 30.36 -5.07 0.04
CA GLN A 119 29.11 -4.35 0.26
C GLN A 119 28.18 -4.46 -0.95
N LEU A 120 28.68 -4.28 -2.18
CA LEU A 120 27.88 -4.42 -3.39
C LEU A 120 27.35 -5.87 -3.55
N ALA A 121 28.19 -6.88 -3.29
CA ALA A 121 27.76 -8.27 -3.36
C ALA A 121 26.66 -8.60 -2.32
N GLU A 122 26.78 -8.07 -1.10
CA GLU A 122 25.75 -8.19 -0.07
C GLU A 122 24.45 -7.46 -0.47
N ASP A 123 24.57 -6.23 -0.97
CA ASP A 123 23.42 -5.40 -1.36
C ASP A 123 22.70 -6.01 -2.58
N ILE A 124 23.41 -6.62 -3.53
CA ILE A 124 22.82 -7.41 -4.61
C ILE A 124 22.08 -8.61 -4.03
N ASN A 125 22.68 -9.36 -3.12
CA ASN A 125 22.02 -10.52 -2.52
C ASN A 125 20.71 -10.14 -1.79
N PHE A 126 20.75 -9.08 -0.97
CA PHE A 126 19.59 -8.65 -0.22
C PHE A 126 18.52 -7.95 -1.06
N HIS A 127 18.91 -7.04 -1.96
CA HIS A 127 17.96 -6.15 -2.64
C HIS A 127 17.52 -6.65 -4.02
N TYR A 128 18.41 -7.32 -4.76
CA TYR A 128 18.12 -7.90 -6.08
C TYR A 128 17.53 -9.31 -5.96
N TYR A 129 18.21 -10.24 -5.28
CA TYR A 129 17.76 -11.64 -5.19
C TYR A 129 16.67 -11.86 -4.13
N GLU A 130 16.88 -11.41 -2.89
CA GLU A 130 15.89 -11.59 -1.80
C GLU A 130 14.77 -10.55 -1.83
N PHE A 131 14.88 -9.55 -2.71
CA PHE A 131 13.91 -8.50 -2.92
C PHE A 131 13.56 -7.68 -1.66
N LEU A 132 14.51 -7.43 -0.76
CA LEU A 132 14.26 -6.74 0.51
C LEU A 132 14.31 -5.20 0.37
N PRO A 133 13.37 -4.41 0.92
CA PRO A 133 13.46 -2.95 0.93
C PRO A 133 14.64 -2.41 1.74
N THR A 134 15.12 -1.23 1.35
CA THR A 134 16.26 -0.52 1.98
C THR A 134 15.87 0.27 3.24
N VAL A 135 14.58 0.54 3.43
CA VAL A 135 14.03 1.36 4.51
C VAL A 135 13.04 0.57 5.35
N GLY A 136 12.97 0.87 6.66
CA GLY A 136 12.02 0.24 7.57
C GLY A 136 10.56 0.64 7.30
N ARG A 137 9.63 -0.23 7.69
CA ARG A 137 8.17 -0.09 7.44
C ARG A 137 7.56 1.23 7.90
N LYS A 138 7.95 1.73 9.08
CA LYS A 138 7.45 3.02 9.61
C LYS A 138 7.85 4.17 8.69
N THR A 139 9.09 4.16 8.22
CA THR A 139 9.61 5.16 7.29
C THR A 139 8.93 5.06 5.94
N GLN A 140 8.66 3.84 5.44
CA GLN A 140 7.91 3.63 4.20
C GLN A 140 6.51 4.26 4.26
N LEU A 141 5.78 4.04 5.35
CA LEU A 141 4.44 4.63 5.56
C LEU A 141 4.51 6.16 5.59
N LEU A 142 5.38 6.71 6.45
CA LEU A 142 5.47 8.16 6.63
C LEU A 142 5.98 8.89 5.40
N ALA A 143 6.99 8.34 4.71
CA ALA A 143 7.51 8.92 3.49
C ALA A 143 6.44 8.95 2.40
N ASN A 144 5.73 7.85 2.19
CA ASN A 144 4.69 7.80 1.16
C ASN A 144 3.48 8.68 1.50
N LEU A 145 3.14 8.82 2.79
CA LEU A 145 2.09 9.73 3.24
C LEU A 145 2.45 11.19 2.92
N LYS A 146 3.69 11.59 3.23
CA LYS A 146 4.22 12.94 2.94
C LYS A 146 4.34 13.21 1.43
N LEU A 147 4.58 12.18 0.63
CA LEU A 147 4.80 12.27 -0.82
C LEU A 147 3.53 12.52 -1.67
N GLY A 148 2.37 12.75 -1.05
CA GLY A 148 1.15 13.20 -1.73
C GLY A 148 -0.17 12.57 -1.27
N PHE A 149 -0.14 11.56 -0.40
CA PHE A 149 -1.36 10.89 0.05
C PHE A 149 -2.00 11.53 1.29
N ILE A 150 -1.28 12.38 2.04
CA ILE A 150 -1.80 13.00 3.27
C ILE A 150 -3.10 13.76 3.04
N LEU A 151 -3.17 14.56 1.97
CA LEU A 151 -4.35 15.35 1.63
C LEU A 151 -5.51 14.45 1.17
N LEU A 152 -5.22 13.42 0.38
CA LEU A 152 -6.20 12.46 -0.11
C LEU A 152 -6.87 11.71 1.05
N PHE A 153 -6.07 11.24 2.02
CA PHE A 153 -6.60 10.58 3.22
C PHE A 153 -7.32 11.56 4.14
N ALA A 154 -6.77 12.75 4.38
CA ALA A 154 -7.40 13.75 5.24
C ALA A 154 -8.81 14.09 4.75
N LEU A 155 -8.95 14.31 3.44
CA LEU A 155 -10.24 14.64 2.83
C LEU A 155 -11.22 13.46 2.89
N ALA A 156 -10.77 12.25 2.52
CA ALA A 156 -11.63 11.06 2.56
C ALA A 156 -12.09 10.74 3.99
N ILE A 157 -11.20 10.83 4.98
CA ILE A 157 -11.51 10.60 6.40
C ILE A 157 -12.45 11.67 6.93
N PHE A 158 -12.24 12.95 6.57
CA PHE A 158 -13.12 14.04 6.97
C PHE A 158 -14.56 13.79 6.51
N PHE A 159 -14.75 13.48 5.22
CA PHE A 159 -16.08 13.16 4.70
C PHE A 159 -16.65 11.89 5.33
N LEU A 160 -15.84 10.84 5.54
CA LEU A 160 -16.29 9.63 6.23
C LEU A 160 -16.81 9.93 7.64
N ILE A 161 -16.06 10.67 8.46
CA ILE A 161 -16.46 11.02 9.83
C ILE A 161 -17.75 11.84 9.82
N TRP A 162 -17.82 12.87 8.97
CA TRP A 162 -19.03 13.69 8.86
C TRP A 162 -20.24 12.85 8.41
N GLY A 163 -20.07 11.97 7.43
CA GLY A 163 -21.14 11.08 6.97
C GLY A 163 -21.60 10.10 8.05
N ILE A 164 -20.67 9.53 8.81
CA ILE A 164 -20.96 8.63 9.94
C ILE A 164 -21.78 9.36 11.00
N VAL A 165 -21.36 10.57 11.41
CA VAL A 165 -22.04 11.34 12.45
C VAL A 165 -23.44 11.79 11.99
N GLY A 166 -23.57 12.24 10.74
CA GLY A 166 -24.83 12.76 10.22
C GLY A 166 -25.87 11.70 9.85
N LEU A 167 -25.44 10.51 9.44
CA LEU A 167 -26.32 9.44 8.93
C LEU A 167 -26.28 8.16 9.77
N TRP A 168 -25.84 8.22 11.03
CA TRP A 168 -25.70 7.05 11.90
C TRP A 168 -27.00 6.27 12.14
N SER A 169 -28.15 6.92 11.98
CA SER A 169 -29.46 6.29 12.06
C SER A 169 -29.69 5.27 10.93
N SER A 170 -29.01 5.44 9.79
CA SER A 170 -29.11 4.53 8.64
C SER A 170 -28.31 3.25 8.86
N HIS A 171 -28.97 2.11 8.70
CA HIS A 171 -28.35 0.79 8.82
C HIS A 171 -27.33 0.52 7.71
N LEU A 172 -27.56 1.05 6.51
CA LEU A 172 -26.63 0.96 5.39
C LEU A 172 -25.30 1.66 5.73
N VAL A 173 -25.36 2.81 6.39
CA VAL A 173 -24.18 3.58 6.82
C VAL A 173 -23.37 2.77 7.82
N ARG A 174 -24.02 2.15 8.81
CA ARG A 174 -23.34 1.26 9.77
C ARG A 174 -22.63 0.09 9.09
N GLY A 175 -23.31 -0.58 8.15
CA GLY A 175 -22.71 -1.69 7.39
C GLY A 175 -21.50 -1.23 6.56
N LEU A 176 -21.60 -0.08 5.89
CA LEU A 176 -20.49 0.48 5.12
C LEU A 176 -19.32 1.00 5.97
N THR A 177 -19.59 1.49 7.18
CA THR A 177 -18.54 1.83 8.15
C THR A 177 -17.77 0.57 8.57
N VAL A 178 -18.48 -0.52 8.88
CA VAL A 178 -17.85 -1.82 9.19
C VAL A 178 -17.03 -2.31 8.00
N PHE A 179 -17.56 -2.19 6.79
CA PHE A 179 -16.83 -2.55 5.56
C PHE A 179 -15.53 -1.76 5.40
N ALA A 180 -15.58 -0.44 5.59
CA ALA A 180 -14.42 0.44 5.48
C ALA A 180 -13.34 0.08 6.54
N ILE A 181 -13.75 -0.12 7.80
CA ILE A 181 -12.85 -0.51 8.89
C ILE A 181 -12.23 -1.88 8.59
N GLY A 182 -13.04 -2.87 8.23
CA GLY A 182 -12.58 -4.22 7.92
C GLY A 182 -11.59 -4.24 6.76
N ASN A 183 -11.84 -3.44 5.72
CA ASN A 183 -10.91 -3.32 4.59
C ASN A 183 -9.58 -2.68 5.02
N SER A 184 -9.62 -1.67 5.89
CA SER A 184 -8.41 -1.07 6.46
C SER A 184 -7.59 -2.06 7.29
N VAL A 185 -8.26 -2.89 8.07
CA VAL A 185 -7.61 -3.96 8.85
C VAL A 185 -6.98 -4.99 7.92
N LEU A 186 -7.67 -5.42 6.86
CA LEU A 186 -7.15 -6.40 5.90
C LEU A 186 -5.92 -5.89 5.15
N GLU A 187 -5.96 -4.66 4.63
CA GLU A 187 -4.84 -4.04 3.90
C GLU A 187 -3.64 -3.80 4.84
N MET A 188 -3.90 -3.33 6.07
CA MET A 188 -2.83 -3.17 7.07
C MET A 188 -2.25 -4.51 7.50
N TYR A 189 -3.08 -5.54 7.69
CA TYR A 189 -2.62 -6.88 8.02
C TYR A 189 -1.74 -7.44 6.91
N ASP A 190 -2.12 -7.29 5.64
CA ASP A 190 -1.29 -7.72 4.51
C ASP A 190 0.03 -6.95 4.47
N PHE A 191 0.01 -5.64 4.68
CA PHE A 191 1.22 -4.81 4.79
C PHE A 191 2.16 -5.27 5.91
N PHE A 192 1.64 -5.54 7.11
CA PHE A 192 2.44 -5.98 8.24
C PHE A 192 2.86 -7.45 8.15
N SER A 193 2.09 -8.30 7.48
CA SER A 193 2.44 -9.71 7.32
C SER A 193 3.45 -9.93 6.19
N SER A 194 3.34 -9.15 5.12
CA SER A 194 4.09 -9.36 3.88
C SER A 194 5.60 -9.09 3.99
N ARG A 195 6.38 -10.01 3.40
CA ARG A 195 7.86 -9.95 3.32
C ARG A 195 8.33 -8.76 2.47
N ASN A 196 7.54 -8.34 1.49
CA ASN A 196 7.92 -7.29 0.54
C ASN A 196 8.16 -5.93 1.20
N PHE A 197 7.72 -5.77 2.45
CA PHE A 197 7.91 -4.55 3.25
C PHE A 197 8.93 -4.73 4.39
N ASP A 198 9.52 -5.91 4.59
CA ASP A 198 10.50 -6.15 5.66
C ASP A 198 11.89 -5.62 5.31
N ASP A 199 12.50 -4.82 6.18
CA ASP A 199 13.91 -4.45 6.05
C ASP A 199 14.83 -5.66 6.30
N VAL A 200 16.11 -5.53 5.94
CA VAL A 200 17.11 -6.60 6.10
C VAL A 200 17.15 -7.13 7.54
N ASN A 201 17.00 -6.26 8.54
CA ASN A 201 16.99 -6.62 9.95
C ASN A 201 15.71 -7.38 10.37
N ALA A 202 14.53 -6.97 9.91
CA ALA A 202 13.29 -7.72 10.14
C ALA A 202 13.31 -9.08 9.43
N TRP A 203 13.85 -9.14 8.21
CA TRP A 203 13.98 -10.39 7.48
C TRP A 203 14.90 -11.38 8.20
N LYS A 204 16.08 -10.95 8.65
CA LYS A 204 16.99 -11.80 9.44
C LYS A 204 16.29 -12.37 10.70
N ARG A 205 15.52 -11.54 11.40
CA ARG A 205 14.73 -11.97 12.58
C ARG A 205 13.61 -12.96 12.23
N ARG A 206 12.98 -12.85 11.06
CA ARG A 206 11.93 -13.79 10.61
C ARG A 206 12.51 -15.11 10.14
N ARG A 207 13.64 -15.08 9.42
CA ARG A 207 14.35 -16.28 8.97
C ARG A 207 14.84 -17.11 10.16
N ALA A 208 15.34 -16.45 11.20
CA ALA A 208 15.70 -17.11 12.46
C ALA A 208 14.53 -17.84 13.15
N LYS A 209 13.28 -17.48 12.82
CA LYS A 209 12.07 -18.15 13.33
C LYS A 209 11.56 -19.28 12.43
N GLY A 210 12.35 -19.70 11.43
CA GLY A 210 12.05 -20.87 10.59
C GLY A 210 10.87 -20.72 9.62
N LYS A 211 10.47 -19.49 9.29
CA LYS A 211 9.42 -19.27 8.29
C LYS A 211 10.02 -19.28 6.88
N GLU A 212 9.75 -20.34 6.12
CA GLU A 212 10.06 -20.42 4.70
C GLU A 212 9.08 -19.57 3.89
N TYR A 213 9.60 -18.84 2.90
CA TYR A 213 8.81 -18.03 1.99
C TYR A 213 9.32 -18.24 0.56
N GLY A 214 8.41 -18.51 -0.37
CA GLY A 214 8.68 -18.56 -1.81
C GLY A 214 9.35 -17.29 -2.35
N VAL A 215 10.15 -17.50 -3.39
CA VAL A 215 11.14 -16.56 -3.97
C VAL A 215 10.50 -15.38 -4.71
N PHE A 216 9.25 -15.51 -5.17
CA PHE A 216 8.57 -14.48 -5.97
C PHE A 216 7.50 -13.72 -5.18
N PRO A 217 7.24 -12.42 -5.48
CA PRO A 217 6.18 -11.61 -4.89
C PRO A 217 4.80 -12.01 -5.42
N VAL A 218 4.48 -13.30 -5.37
CA VAL A 218 3.09 -13.74 -5.42
C VAL A 218 2.58 -13.65 -3.98
N PRO A 219 1.50 -12.92 -3.69
CA PRO A 219 0.94 -12.89 -2.35
C PRO A 219 0.57 -14.33 -1.96
N GLN A 220 1.35 -14.93 -1.08
CA GLN A 220 1.11 -16.30 -0.57
C GLN A 220 -0.23 -16.39 0.17
N THR A 221 -0.82 -15.24 0.49
CA THR A 221 -2.09 -15.05 1.19
C THR A 221 -3.29 -14.87 0.25
N ARG A 222 -3.23 -15.17 -1.06
CA ARG A 222 -4.39 -14.99 -1.97
C ARG A 222 -5.68 -15.59 -1.42
N SER A 223 -5.63 -16.81 -0.91
CA SER A 223 -6.80 -17.48 -0.32
C SER A 223 -7.26 -16.77 0.96
N PHE A 224 -6.35 -16.50 1.90
CA PHE A 224 -6.65 -15.79 3.14
C PHE A 224 -7.23 -14.39 2.91
N PHE A 225 -6.67 -13.64 1.95
CA PHE A 225 -7.14 -12.31 1.60
C PHE A 225 -8.53 -12.36 0.97
N ILE A 226 -8.80 -13.34 0.09
CA ILE A 226 -10.14 -13.57 -0.47
C ILE A 226 -11.13 -13.96 0.64
N TYR A 227 -10.79 -14.90 1.52
CA TYR A 227 -11.64 -15.28 2.65
C TYR A 227 -11.89 -14.11 3.60
N GLY A 228 -10.87 -13.30 3.88
CA GLY A 228 -11.00 -12.08 4.68
C GLY A 228 -11.92 -11.06 4.02
N TRP A 229 -11.81 -10.87 2.70
CA TRP A 229 -12.69 -10.00 1.93
C TRP A 229 -14.14 -10.47 1.94
N VAL A 230 -14.36 -11.77 1.69
CA VAL A 230 -15.69 -12.40 1.74
C VAL A 230 -16.29 -12.28 3.13
N ALA A 231 -15.50 -12.54 4.18
CA ALA A 231 -15.93 -12.37 5.57
C ALA A 231 -16.29 -10.91 5.88
N ASN A 232 -15.48 -9.94 5.44
CA ASN A 232 -15.76 -8.52 5.64
C ASN A 232 -17.06 -8.10 4.94
N ILE A 233 -17.27 -8.52 3.68
CA ILE A 233 -18.52 -8.29 2.96
C ILE A 233 -19.70 -8.92 3.71
N THR A 234 -19.55 -10.16 4.17
CA THR A 234 -20.61 -10.90 4.87
C THR A 234 -21.00 -10.21 6.18
N VAL A 235 -20.02 -9.83 7.01
CA VAL A 235 -20.26 -9.11 8.27
C VAL A 235 -20.92 -7.75 7.98
N SER A 236 -20.44 -7.03 6.97
CA SER A 236 -21.01 -5.73 6.57
C SER A 236 -22.46 -5.86 6.10
N LEU A 237 -22.77 -6.91 5.33
CA LEU A 237 -24.12 -7.22 4.87
C LEU A 237 -25.04 -7.58 6.04
N VAL A 238 -24.57 -8.39 6.99
CA VAL A 238 -25.31 -8.76 8.19
C VAL A 238 -25.62 -7.51 9.01
N VAL A 239 -24.66 -6.62 9.22
CA VAL A 239 -24.88 -5.36 9.96
C VAL A 239 -25.88 -4.44 9.24
N ALA A 240 -25.84 -4.38 7.92
CA ALA A 240 -26.78 -3.58 7.12
C ALA A 240 -28.21 -4.15 7.14
N THR A 241 -28.36 -5.48 7.19
CA THR A 241 -29.66 -6.18 7.13
C THR A 241 -30.17 -6.66 8.49
N TRP A 242 -29.40 -6.47 9.56
CA TRP A 242 -29.75 -6.86 10.93
C TRP A 242 -31.16 -6.45 11.38
N PRO A 243 -31.63 -5.20 11.14
CA PRO A 243 -32.94 -4.77 11.62
C PRO A 243 -34.09 -5.47 10.87
N THR A 244 -33.94 -5.70 9.57
CA THR A 244 -34.95 -6.36 8.74
C THR A 244 -34.99 -7.87 8.99
N LEU A 245 -33.83 -8.49 9.27
CA LEU A 245 -33.75 -9.89 9.70
C LEU A 245 -34.35 -10.09 11.09
N TRP A 246 -34.02 -9.22 12.05
CA TRP A 246 -34.59 -9.26 13.40
C TRP A 246 -36.10 -9.11 13.39
N LEU A 247 -36.64 -8.15 12.63
CA LEU A 247 -38.10 -7.96 12.49
C LEU A 247 -38.80 -9.20 11.90
N LYS A 248 -38.18 -9.88 10.92
CA LYS A 248 -38.72 -11.12 10.34
C LYS A 248 -38.64 -12.32 11.30
N ILE A 249 -37.58 -12.40 12.11
CA ILE A 249 -37.41 -13.47 13.09
C ILE A 249 -38.40 -13.29 14.24
N VAL A 250 -38.58 -12.06 14.73
CA VAL A 250 -39.56 -11.74 15.77
C VAL A 250 -40.98 -11.93 15.28
N SER A 251 -41.31 -11.52 14.04
CA SER A 251 -42.65 -11.76 13.49
C SER A 251 -42.96 -13.24 13.29
N PHE A 252 -41.96 -14.05 12.91
CA PHE A 252 -42.09 -15.50 12.80
C PHE A 252 -42.24 -16.19 14.17
N LEU A 253 -41.55 -15.69 15.21
CA LEU A 253 -41.65 -16.22 16.56
C LEU A 253 -42.96 -15.82 17.27
N CYS A 254 -43.54 -14.65 16.98
CA CYS A 254 -44.83 -14.21 17.52
C CYS A 254 -46.04 -14.78 16.76
N SER A 255 -45.86 -15.42 15.59
CA SER A 255 -46.96 -16.05 14.84
C SER A 255 -47.12 -17.56 15.14
N ARG A 256 -46.37 -18.10 16.09
CA ARG A 256 -46.51 -19.45 16.64
C ARG A 256 -46.99 -19.36 18.08
#